data_AF-E6TPF9-F1
#
_entry.id   AF-E6TPF9-F1
#
_cell.length_a   1.000
_cell.length_b   1.000
_cell.length_c   1.000
_cell.angle_alpha   90.00
_cell.angle_beta   90.00
_cell.angle_gamma   90.00
#
_symmetry.space_group_name_H-M   'P 1'
#
loop_
_entity.id
_entity.type
_entity.pdbx_description
1 polymer ?
#
loop_
_entity_poly.entity_id
_entity_poly.type
_entity_poly.pdbx_seq_one_letter_code
_entity_poly.pdbx_strand_id
1 'polypeptide(L)'
;MGSSVVAVVIVISLGLWHVHNRRHPGWLASPDGRFHVLNGYALATVAAYWLAAAPTATTWEWALGNAWALVAMVSFVHGFAHLRQVTVAHAQSAQAIESIDVAGRPAQPNPSLS
;
A
#
# COMPACT_ATOMS: atom_id res chain seq x y z
N MET A 1 13.04 -2.52 30.24
CA MET A 1 13.28 -3.64 29.29
C MET A 1 12.08 -3.95 28.40
N GLY A 2 10.82 -3.89 28.88
CA GLY A 2 9.64 -4.16 28.04
C GLY A 2 9.43 -3.19 26.85
N SER A 3 9.70 -1.89 27.02
CA SER A 3 9.48 -0.89 25.95
C SER A 3 10.42 -1.07 24.75
N SER A 4 11.67 -1.50 24.98
CA SER A 4 12.66 -1.73 23.91
C SER A 4 12.28 -2.92 23.03
N VAL A 5 11.75 -4.00 23.63
CA VAL A 5 11.30 -5.18 22.88
C VAL A 5 10.09 -4.82 22.01
N VAL A 6 9.13 -4.07 22.55
CA VAL A 6 7.95 -3.61 21.80
C VAL A 6 8.37 -2.72 20.62
N ALA A 7 9.30 -1.78 20.82
CA ALA A 7 9.81 -0.94 19.74
C ALA A 7 10.49 -1.75 18.62
N VAL A 8 11.31 -2.75 18.98
CA VAL A 8 11.98 -3.63 18.00
C VAL A 8 10.95 -4.45 17.21
N VAL A 9 9.94 -5.02 17.87
CA VAL A 9 8.86 -5.76 17.20
C VAL A 9 8.09 -4.86 16.23
N ILE A 10 7.78 -3.62 16.62
CA ILE A 10 7.08 -2.65 15.77
C ILE A 10 7.93 -2.32 14.53
N VAL A 11 9.22 -2.03 14.70
CA VAL A 11 10.13 -1.73 13.58
C VAL A 11 10.27 -2.91 12.63
N ILE A 12 10.45 -4.13 13.15
CA ILE A 12 10.54 -5.34 12.31
C ILE A 12 9.23 -5.58 11.56
N SER A 13 8.09 -5.45 12.23
CA SER A 13 6.78 -5.65 11.62
C SER A 13 6.51 -4.62 10.52
N LEU A 14 6.79 -3.33 10.78
CA LEU A 14 6.68 -2.26 9.79
C LEU A 14 7.66 -2.47 8.63
N GLY A 15 8.87 -2.95 8.89
CA GLY A 15 9.87 -3.27 7.88
C GLY A 15 9.42 -4.41 6.97
N LEU A 16 8.96 -5.53 7.55
CA LEU A 16 8.40 -6.65 6.78
C LEU A 16 7.19 -6.21 5.96
N TRP A 17 6.29 -5.43 6.57
CA TRP A 17 5.13 -4.87 5.90
C TRP A 17 5.52 -3.94 4.75
N HIS A 18 6.55 -3.10 4.93
CA HIS A 18 7.08 -2.24 3.87
C HIS A 18 7.66 -3.03 2.70
N VAL A 19 8.44 -4.07 2.98
CA VAL A 19 9.02 -4.93 1.93
C VAL A 19 7.91 -5.67 1.18
N HIS A 20 6.90 -6.18 1.89
CA HIS A 20 5.75 -6.81 1.27
C HIS A 20 4.98 -5.80 0.39
N ASN A 21 4.72 -4.60 0.89
CA ASN A 21 3.96 -3.59 0.17
C ASN A 21 4.71 -3.01 -1.05
N ARG A 22 6.05 -2.96 -0.99
CA ARG A 22 6.88 -2.60 -2.15
C ARG A 22 6.77 -3.59 -3.32
N ARG A 23 6.34 -4.82 -3.08
CA ARG A 23 6.12 -5.81 -4.15
C ARG A 23 4.82 -5.58 -4.91
N HIS A 24 3.98 -4.62 -4.51
CA HIS A 24 2.73 -4.35 -5.20
C HIS A 24 3.01 -3.79 -6.62
N PRO A 25 2.37 -4.34 -7.68
CA PRO A 25 2.65 -3.93 -9.07
C PRO A 25 2.45 -2.43 -9.33
N GLY A 26 1.47 -1.83 -8.66
CA GLY A 26 1.17 -0.40 -8.75
C GLY A 26 2.13 0.51 -7.96
N TRP A 27 3.08 -0.04 -7.20
CA TRP A 27 3.95 0.74 -6.31
C TRP A 27 4.78 1.79 -7.05
N LEU A 28 5.39 1.43 -8.18
CA LEU A 28 6.17 2.39 -8.98
C LEU A 28 5.27 3.33 -9.82
N ALA A 29 4.03 2.94 -10.08
CA ALA A 29 3.12 3.65 -10.97
C ALA A 29 2.29 4.74 -10.26
N SER A 30 2.13 4.68 -8.93
CA SER A 30 1.33 5.65 -8.16
C SER A 30 2.16 6.47 -7.16
N PRO A 31 2.57 7.71 -7.49
CA PRO A 31 3.26 8.58 -6.53
C PRO A 31 2.40 8.95 -5.31
N ASP A 32 1.09 9.17 -5.51
CA ASP A 32 0.16 9.49 -4.42
C ASP A 32 -0.07 8.31 -3.46
N GLY A 33 -0.14 7.09 -4.00
CA GLY A 33 -0.22 5.86 -3.21
C GLY A 33 1.02 5.68 -2.34
N ARG A 34 2.21 5.95 -2.90
CA ARG A 34 3.47 5.92 -2.14
C ARG A 34 3.51 6.98 -1.05
N PHE A 35 3.06 8.20 -1.34
CA PHE A 35 3.01 9.29 -0.37
C PHE A 35 2.15 8.92 0.85
N HIS A 36 0.92 8.46 0.61
CA HIS A 36 0.00 8.06 1.67
C HIS A 36 0.52 6.88 2.51
N VAL A 37 1.16 5.90 1.87
CA VAL A 37 1.78 4.78 2.60
C VAL A 37 2.98 5.23 3.44
N LEU A 38 3.85 6.07 2.89
CA LEU A 38 5.00 6.62 3.63
C LEU A 38 4.57 7.50 4.80
N ASN A 39 3.56 8.34 4.58
CA ASN A 39 2.94 9.14 5.63
C ASN A 39 2.34 8.24 6.72
N GLY A 40 1.65 7.16 6.34
CA GLY A 40 1.11 6.17 7.28
C GLY A 40 2.18 5.56 8.21
N TYR A 41 3.38 5.27 7.70
CA TYR A 41 4.49 4.78 8.54
C TYR A 41 4.97 5.82 9.56
N ALA A 42 5.09 7.09 9.14
CA ALA A 42 5.48 8.17 10.05
C ALA A 42 4.43 8.32 11.17
N LEU A 43 3.15 8.32 10.82
CA LEU A 43 2.05 8.41 11.77
C LEU A 43 1.98 7.21 12.72
N ALA A 44 2.22 6.00 12.22
CA ALA A 44 2.29 4.79 13.06
C ALA A 44 3.43 4.87 14.08
N THR A 45 4.56 5.48 13.70
CA THR A 45 5.69 5.69 14.61
C THR A 45 5.33 6.68 15.72
N VAL A 46 4.62 7.77 15.38
CA VAL A 46 4.10 8.73 16.35
C VAL A 46 3.08 8.06 17.29
N ALA A 47 2.18 7.24 16.76
CA ALA A 47 1.22 6.46 17.55
C ALA A 47 1.93 5.53 18.55
N ALA A 48 2.94 4.79 18.08
CA ALA A 48 3.74 3.89 18.90
C ALA A 48 4.48 4.63 20.02
N TYR A 49 5.03 5.82 19.73
CA TYR A 49 5.66 6.67 20.74
C TYR A 49 4.68 7.05 21.85
N TRP A 50 3.51 7.58 21.50
CA TRP A 50 2.51 7.99 22.49
C TRP A 50 1.97 6.83 23.31
N LEU A 51 1.73 5.67 22.68
CA LEU A 51 1.30 4.46 23.39
C LEU A 51 2.38 3.92 24.34
N ALA A 52 3.66 4.01 23.96
CA ALA A 52 4.77 3.60 24.81
C ALA A 52 5.03 4.60 25.96
N ALA A 53 4.72 5.88 25.75
CA ALA A 53 4.83 6.92 26.75
C ALA A 53 3.66 6.92 27.75
N ALA A 54 2.52 6.33 27.39
CA ALA A 54 1.33 6.29 28.23
C ALA A 54 1.58 5.46 29.51
N PRO A 55 1.48 6.07 30.71
CA PRO A 55 1.72 5.36 31.97
C PRO A 55 0.68 4.27 32.25
N THR A 56 -0.57 4.51 31.84
CA THR A 56 -1.69 3.57 31.95
C THR A 56 -2.65 3.74 30.77
N ALA A 57 -3.49 2.74 30.52
CA ALA A 57 -4.46 2.72 29.41
C ALA A 57 -5.64 3.71 29.55
N THR A 58 -5.58 4.65 30.49
CA THR A 58 -6.63 5.64 30.76
C THR A 58 -6.13 7.09 30.67
N THR A 59 -4.85 7.27 30.33
CA THR A 59 -4.20 8.58 30.27
C THR A 59 -4.39 9.24 28.90
N TRP A 60 -4.23 10.56 28.82
CA TRP A 60 -4.44 11.30 27.58
C TRP A 60 -3.42 10.92 26.48
N GLU A 61 -2.23 10.48 26.88
CA GLU A 61 -1.20 9.92 26.01
C GLU A 61 -1.71 8.66 25.29
N TRP A 62 -2.46 7.81 26.00
CA TRP A 62 -3.09 6.62 25.41
C TRP A 62 -4.14 7.02 24.36
N ALA A 63 -4.97 8.03 24.65
CA ALA A 63 -5.97 8.51 23.70
C ALA A 63 -5.31 9.11 22.44
N LEU A 64 -4.24 9.89 22.59
CA LEU A 64 -3.47 10.43 21.47
C LEU A 64 -2.80 9.33 20.63
N GLY A 65 -2.23 8.31 21.28
CA GLY A 65 -1.65 7.17 20.60
C GLY A 65 -2.66 6.44 19.71
N ASN A 66 -3.86 6.19 20.23
CA ASN A 66 -4.95 5.57 19.46
C ASN A 66 -5.44 6.48 18.33
N ALA A 67 -5.56 7.79 18.57
CA ALA A 67 -5.94 8.73 17.52
C ALA A 67 -4.95 8.70 16.35
N TRP A 68 -3.65 8.76 16.63
CA TRP A 68 -2.61 8.65 15.59
C TRP A 68 -2.60 7.29 14.90
N ALA A 69 -2.90 6.20 15.62
CA ALA A 69 -3.03 4.88 15.02
C ALA A 69 -4.19 4.82 14.00
N LEU A 70 -5.33 5.45 14.31
CA LEU A 70 -6.45 5.56 13.38
C LEU A 70 -6.09 6.39 12.14
N VAL A 71 -5.42 7.53 12.31
CA VAL A 71 -4.98 8.34 11.16
C VAL A 71 -3.97 7.55 10.30
N ALA A 72 -3.06 6.81 10.91
CA ALA A 72 -2.14 5.92 10.20
C ALA A 72 -2.91 4.87 9.39
N MET A 73 -3.90 4.22 9.99
CA MET A 73 -4.77 3.25 9.31
C MET A 73 -5.49 3.86 8.10
N VAL A 74 -6.09 5.04 8.25
CA VAL A 74 -6.76 5.75 7.15
C VAL A 74 -5.76 6.09 6.03
N SER A 75 -4.57 6.55 6.38
CA SER A 75 -3.50 6.85 5.40
C SER A 75 -3.10 5.60 4.63
N PHE A 76 -2.97 4.45 5.30
CA PHE A 76 -2.71 3.19 4.62
C PHE A 76 -3.86 2.80 3.68
N VAL A 77 -5.11 2.84 4.13
CA VAL A 77 -6.28 2.51 3.30
C VAL A 77 -6.34 3.37 2.04
N HIS A 78 -6.16 4.69 2.16
CA HIS A 78 -6.11 5.58 1.00
C HIS A 78 -4.94 5.26 0.06
N GLY A 79 -3.74 5.02 0.62
CA GLY A 79 -2.58 4.63 -0.18
C GLY A 79 -2.82 3.35 -0.99
N PHE A 80 -3.40 2.32 -0.36
CA PHE A 80 -3.76 1.08 -1.03
C PHE A 80 -4.87 1.26 -2.08
N ALA A 81 -5.86 2.12 -1.81
CA ALA A 81 -6.91 2.43 -2.78
C ALA A 81 -6.32 3.06 -4.06
N HIS A 82 -5.41 4.02 -3.93
CA HIS A 82 -4.71 4.63 -5.07
C HIS A 82 -3.84 3.61 -5.83
N LEU A 83 -3.10 2.75 -5.12
CA LEU A 83 -2.30 1.69 -5.75
C LEU A 83 -3.18 0.73 -6.57
N ARG A 84 -4.36 0.38 -6.06
CA ARG A 84 -5.32 -0.48 -6.76
C ARG A 84 -5.91 0.20 -8.00
N GLN A 85 -6.31 1.46 -7.88
CA GLN A 85 -6.87 2.23 -9.00
C GLN A 85 -5.90 2.31 -10.18
N VAL A 86 -4.63 2.61 -9.93
CA VAL A 86 -3.61 2.68 -10.99
C VAL A 86 -3.40 1.30 -11.65
N THR A 87 -3.44 0.23 -10.86
CA THR A 87 -3.31 -1.15 -11.39
C THR A 87 -4.49 -1.51 -12.30
N VAL A 88 -5.73 -1.17 -11.90
CA VAL A 88 -6.93 -1.40 -12.71
C VAL A 88 -6.89 -0.59 -14.00
N ALA A 89 -6.50 0.68 -13.93
CA ALA A 89 -6.38 1.54 -15.11
C ALA A 89 -5.36 0.97 -16.11
N HIS A 90 -4.20 0.50 -15.65
CA HIS A 90 -3.21 -0.13 -16.52
C HIS A 90 -3.71 -1.43 -17.17
N ALA A 91 -4.44 -2.26 -16.42
CA ALA A 91 -5.03 -3.48 -16.96
C ALA A 91 -6.07 -3.18 -18.06
N GLN A 92 -6.89 -2.14 -17.87
CA GLN A 92 -7.85 -1.68 -18.88
C GLN A 92 -7.16 -1.16 -20.14
N SER A 93 -6.10 -0.36 -20.00
CA SER A 93 -5.31 0.11 -21.15
C SER A 93 -4.64 -1.03 -21.92
N ALA A 94 -4.11 -2.03 -21.22
CA ALA A 94 -3.52 -3.21 -21.86
C ALA A 94 -4.56 -4.01 -22.67
N GLN A 95 -5.75 -4.23 -22.11
CA GLN A 95 -6.84 -4.92 -22.82
C GLN A 95 -7.31 -4.17 -24.07
N ALA A 96 -7.39 -2.84 -24.00
CA ALA A 96 -7.76 -2.03 -25.16
C ALA A 96 -6.74 -2.16 -26.30
N ILE A 97 -5.43 -2.16 -25.99
CA ILE A 97 -4.38 -2.35 -26.99
C ILE A 97 -4.43 -3.76 -27.59
N GLU A 98 -4.61 -4.79 -26.76
CA GLU A 98 -4.73 -6.18 -27.21
C GLU A 98 -5.93 -6.37 -28.16
N SER A 99 -7.08 -5.75 -27.86
CA SER A 99 -8.26 -5.82 -28.73
C SER A 99 -8.02 -5.20 -30.11
N ILE A 100 -7.16 -4.17 -30.21
CA ILE A 100 -6.81 -3.54 -31.48
C ILE A 100 -5.89 -4.45 -32.30
N ASP A 101 -4.91 -5.11 -31.68
CA ASP A 101 -4.04 -6.08 -32.37
C ASP A 101 -4.83 -7.28 -32.93
N VAL A 102 -5.80 -7.78 -32.16
CA VAL A 102 -6.67 -8.89 -32.59
C VAL A 102 -7.60 -8.44 -33.73
N ALA A 103 -8.20 -7.25 -33.64
CA ALA A 103 -9.07 -6.72 -34.68
C ALA A 103 -8.31 -6.34 -35.97
N GLY A 104 -7.03 -5.96 -35.83
CA GLY A 104 -6.16 -5.57 -36.94
C GLY A 104 -5.50 -6.74 -37.67
N ARG A 105 -5.62 -7.99 -37.19
CA ARG A 105 -5.02 -9.16 -37.82
C ARG A 105 -5.92 -9.67 -38.95
N PRO A 106 -5.57 -9.46 -40.25
CA PRO A 106 -6.35 -10.03 -41.33
C PRO A 106 -6.34 -11.56 -41.24
N ALA A 107 -7.50 -12.19 -41.45
CA ALA A 107 -7.63 -13.64 -41.49
C ALA A 107 -6.65 -14.20 -42.53
N GLN A 108 -5.57 -14.83 -42.05
CA GLN A 108 -4.56 -15.41 -42.91
C GLN A 108 -5.22 -16.58 -43.66
N PRO A 109 -5.35 -16.53 -45.01
CA PRO A 109 -5.98 -17.60 -45.77
C PRO A 109 -5.14 -18.85 -45.60
N ASN A 110 -5.74 -19.94 -45.12
CA ASN A 110 -5.07 -21.21 -44.91
C ASN A 110 -4.58 -21.75 -46.26
N PRO A 111 -3.25 -21.87 -46.51
CA PRO A 111 -2.74 -22.31 -47.80
C PRO A 111 -2.84 -23.83 -48.03
N SER A 112 -3.49 -24.59 -47.14
CA SER A 112 -3.52 -26.06 -47.20
C SER A 112 -4.66 -26.66 -48.04
N LEU A 113 -5.25 -25.92 -48.98
CA LEU A 113 -6.28 -26.40 -49.90
C LEU A 113 -5.91 -26.02 -51.34
N SER A 114 -4.93 -26.73 -51.90
CA SER A 114 -4.66 -26.78 -53.35
C SER A 114 -4.28 -28.18 -53.76
#